data_AF-A0A8T3QS41-F1
#
_entry.id   AF-A0A8T3QS41-F1
#
_cell.length_a   1.000
_cell.length_b   1.000
_cell.length_c   1.000
_cell.angle_alpha   90.00
_cell.angle_beta   90.00
_cell.angle_gamma   90.00
#
_symmetry.space_group_name_H-M   'P 1'
#
loop_
_entity.id
_entity.type
_entity.pdbx_description
1 polymer ?
#
loop_
_entity_poly.entity_id
_entity_poly.type
_entity_poly.pdbx_seq_one_letter_code
_entity_poly.pdbx_strand_id
1 'polypeptide(L)'
;MRLIEIRLLEGPNVYRLEPVVKVEVTIGRRRTWYGVRSPGRHALVHLGAEVPAKAWPLDVDAFVAWLRRLRVDHGEGRGGVAVHRSSDPGHWIVSFPWLGAERAHTIAEAALALTDRDVSPVRRAHLTGAQERLVARWTARIEDARTTPPAWIRDADRRFPVVSITGTNGKSTVTRLITHILKVAGQRVGTTTSDGVLVDERLVEPGDWTGPSGAWQILERSDLDVGVLETARGGLVLRGMGYESNDASVFTNVSSDHLDLQGIHTLPELAEVKATVVRATREGGWAVLNADDPLVAATARRVRSNVALFSMGEGGRAAALVRRTVAAGGRGYILRDGWLVEIDGHRGAGATSGEGSAGEPVEHRIIEVDHVPIALGGLARHNVANALAAAAATRGLGVTLAQLRDGLADFQPTSDRSPGRLNLFRVGSRVVIVDFAHNEAGVTAVLDVAEGIAGGAAGRMAPVTAIIGTAGDRPDDTLRGIGRIAAKRAQRVAIKETLKYLRGRSRESIVGEILAGVASGGRAAADVPIYESETAALRSELARNGEGAAKPDSPRVIVLMCHEERDEVFALLEELGGRPIDISAELTSLIPRFQGRQRRA
;
A
#
# COMPACT_ATOMS: atom_id res chain seq x y z
N MET A 1 -32.01 -13.91 8.57
CA MET A 1 -30.83 -13.09 8.18
C MET A 1 -30.57 -11.96 9.19
N ARG A 2 -29.36 -11.40 9.30
CA ARG A 2 -29.08 -10.18 10.10
C ARG A 2 -28.11 -9.25 9.38
N LEU A 3 -28.40 -7.96 9.33
CA LEU A 3 -27.53 -6.93 8.78
C LEU A 3 -26.23 -6.79 9.60
N ILE A 4 -25.09 -6.70 8.91
CA ILE A 4 -23.79 -6.34 9.47
C ILE A 4 -23.46 -4.88 9.11
N GLU A 5 -23.51 -4.54 7.81
CA GLU A 5 -23.32 -3.17 7.34
C GLU A 5 -23.97 -2.92 5.97
N ILE A 6 -24.32 -1.66 5.72
CA ILE A 6 -24.58 -1.11 4.39
C ILE A 6 -23.50 -0.06 4.15
N ARG A 7 -22.79 -0.17 3.04
CA ARG A 7 -21.67 0.72 2.71
C ARG A 7 -21.76 1.17 1.27
N LEU A 8 -21.65 2.49 1.05
CA LEU A 8 -21.51 3.05 -0.29
C LEU A 8 -20.02 3.16 -0.64
N LEU A 9 -19.66 2.55 -1.76
CA LEU A 9 -18.34 2.66 -2.36
C LEU A 9 -18.44 3.59 -3.57
N GLU A 10 -17.51 4.54 -3.65
CA GLU A 10 -17.36 5.56 -4.68
C GLU A 10 -16.28 5.12 -5.66
N GLY A 11 -16.71 4.87 -6.90
CA GLY A 11 -15.83 4.43 -7.98
C GLY A 11 -15.32 2.99 -7.81
N PRO A 12 -14.20 2.66 -8.48
CA PRO A 12 -13.63 1.33 -8.46
C PRO A 12 -13.33 0.80 -7.06
N ASN A 13 -13.69 -0.47 -6.85
CA ASN A 13 -13.57 -1.19 -5.58
C ASN A 13 -13.29 -2.69 -5.84
N VAL A 14 -13.31 -3.50 -4.79
CA VAL A 14 -12.96 -4.92 -4.88
C VAL A 14 -14.02 -5.76 -5.63
N TYR A 15 -15.28 -5.33 -5.62
CA TYR A 15 -16.40 -6.05 -6.23
C TYR A 15 -16.60 -5.65 -7.69
N ARG A 16 -16.52 -4.34 -7.97
CA ARG A 16 -16.70 -3.77 -9.31
C ARG A 16 -15.83 -2.54 -9.53
N LEU A 17 -15.54 -2.22 -10.80
CA LEU A 17 -14.81 -1.02 -11.19
C LEU A 17 -15.76 0.19 -11.40
N GLU A 18 -16.81 0.28 -10.59
CA GLU A 18 -17.83 1.33 -10.60
C GLU A 18 -18.40 1.50 -9.18
N PRO A 19 -19.08 2.61 -8.85
CA PRO A 19 -19.71 2.81 -7.55
C PRO A 19 -20.73 1.70 -7.25
N VAL A 20 -20.64 1.11 -6.06
CA VAL A 20 -21.56 0.06 -5.60
C VAL A 20 -21.98 0.26 -4.16
N VAL A 21 -23.19 -0.16 -3.83
CA VAL A 21 -23.57 -0.49 -2.46
C VAL A 21 -23.00 -1.86 -2.16
N LYS A 22 -22.32 -2.00 -1.01
CA LYS A 22 -21.99 -3.27 -0.37
C LYS A 22 -22.96 -3.46 0.79
N VAL A 23 -23.81 -4.49 0.70
CA VAL A 23 -24.65 -4.93 1.82
C VAL A 23 -24.07 -6.21 2.37
N GLU A 24 -23.61 -6.20 3.62
CA GLU A 24 -23.09 -7.37 4.29
C GLU A 24 -24.11 -7.89 5.31
N VAL A 25 -24.43 -9.18 5.21
CA VAL A 25 -25.39 -9.87 6.08
C VAL A 25 -24.76 -11.14 6.63
N THR A 26 -25.24 -11.59 7.78
CA THR A 26 -24.89 -12.90 8.34
C THR A 26 -26.11 -13.82 8.38
N ILE A 27 -25.88 -15.10 8.09
CA ILE A 27 -26.90 -16.17 8.07
C ILE A 27 -26.54 -17.20 9.15
N GLY A 28 -27.52 -17.54 10.01
CA GLY A 28 -27.35 -18.51 11.10
C GLY A 28 -26.96 -17.89 12.45
N ARG A 29 -26.65 -18.73 13.45
CA ARG A 29 -26.22 -18.29 14.80
C ARG A 29 -24.78 -17.73 14.74
N ARG A 30 -24.49 -16.63 15.45
CA ARG A 30 -23.14 -16.03 15.53
C ARG A 30 -22.10 -17.10 15.89
N ARG A 31 -21.23 -17.45 14.95
CA ARG A 31 -19.87 -17.92 15.23
C ARG A 31 -18.92 -16.82 14.81
N THR A 32 -18.92 -15.70 15.53
CA THR A 32 -17.97 -14.63 15.28
C THR A 32 -16.60 -15.07 15.79
N TRP A 33 -15.61 -15.16 14.89
CA TRP A 33 -14.20 -15.40 15.25
C TRP A 33 -13.45 -14.12 15.58
N TYR A 34 -14.15 -12.98 15.71
CA TYR A 34 -13.55 -11.69 16.02
C TYR A 34 -12.60 -11.81 17.23
N GLY A 35 -11.30 -11.64 16.98
CA GLY A 35 -10.23 -11.68 17.98
C GLY A 35 -9.54 -13.04 18.20
N VAL A 36 -9.96 -14.13 17.54
CA VAL A 36 -9.28 -15.44 17.65
C VAL A 36 -8.74 -15.84 16.28
N ARG A 37 -7.44 -15.58 16.06
CA ARG A 37 -6.73 -15.99 14.86
C ARG A 37 -6.72 -17.53 14.79
N SER A 38 -7.54 -18.09 13.89
CA SER A 38 -7.42 -19.48 13.45
C SER A 38 -7.39 -19.49 11.92
N PRO A 39 -6.24 -19.20 11.29
CA PRO A 39 -6.12 -19.12 9.83
C PRO A 39 -6.58 -20.40 9.13
N GLY A 40 -6.35 -21.58 9.76
CA GLY A 40 -6.86 -22.86 9.26
C GLY A 40 -8.38 -23.07 9.38
N ARG A 41 -9.11 -22.13 9.98
CA ARG A 41 -10.58 -22.15 10.12
C ARG A 41 -11.28 -21.02 9.34
N HIS A 42 -10.54 -20.07 8.77
CA HIS A 42 -11.11 -19.11 7.84
C HIS A 42 -11.35 -19.84 6.52
N ALA A 43 -12.53 -19.64 5.92
CA ALA A 43 -12.76 -20.18 4.58
C ALA A 43 -11.83 -19.44 3.61
N LEU A 44 -11.01 -20.16 2.85
CA LEU A 44 -10.31 -19.58 1.72
C LEU A 44 -11.37 -19.10 0.71
N VAL A 45 -11.61 -17.79 0.67
CA VAL A 45 -12.53 -17.16 -0.28
C VAL A 45 -11.74 -16.35 -1.29
N HIS A 46 -12.24 -16.34 -2.51
CA HIS A 46 -11.80 -15.38 -3.51
C HIS A 46 -12.60 -14.10 -3.30
N LEU A 47 -12.03 -13.15 -2.56
CA LEU A 47 -12.68 -11.88 -2.26
C LEU A 47 -13.14 -11.19 -3.56
N GLY A 48 -14.36 -10.68 -3.59
CA GLY A 48 -14.94 -10.05 -4.78
C GLY A 48 -15.43 -11.03 -5.85
N ALA A 49 -15.12 -12.33 -5.79
CA ALA A 49 -15.65 -13.32 -6.73
C ALA A 49 -17.16 -13.51 -6.55
N GLU A 50 -17.88 -13.63 -7.66
CA GLU A 50 -19.32 -13.90 -7.64
C GLU A 50 -19.60 -15.37 -7.30
N VAL A 51 -20.60 -15.58 -6.44
CA VAL A 51 -21.12 -16.90 -6.10
C VAL A 51 -22.29 -17.21 -7.04
N PRO A 52 -22.33 -18.39 -7.68
CA PRO A 52 -23.48 -18.79 -8.51
C PRO A 52 -24.78 -18.88 -7.70
N ALA A 53 -25.90 -18.47 -8.30
CA ALA A 53 -27.22 -18.41 -7.64
C ALA A 53 -27.64 -19.72 -6.95
N LYS A 54 -27.34 -20.87 -7.56
CA LYS A 54 -27.61 -22.20 -6.99
C LYS A 54 -26.96 -22.48 -5.63
N ALA A 55 -25.96 -21.69 -5.25
CA ALA A 55 -25.23 -21.82 -3.99
C ALA A 55 -25.63 -20.77 -2.95
N TRP A 56 -26.61 -19.91 -3.25
CA TRP A 56 -27.09 -18.88 -2.33
C TRP A 56 -28.01 -19.52 -1.27
N PRO A 57 -27.92 -19.10 0.01
CA PRO A 57 -28.93 -19.40 1.00
C PRO A 57 -30.29 -18.81 0.59
N LEU A 58 -31.39 -19.46 0.98
CA LEU A 58 -32.76 -19.00 0.67
C LEU A 58 -33.00 -17.54 1.10
N ASP A 59 -32.55 -17.16 2.30
CA ASP A 59 -32.63 -15.78 2.79
C ASP A 59 -31.93 -14.77 1.86
N VAL A 60 -30.75 -15.13 1.33
CA VAL A 60 -29.96 -14.28 0.43
C VAL A 60 -30.64 -14.20 -0.94
N ASP A 61 -31.19 -15.31 -1.43
CA ASP A 61 -31.94 -15.34 -2.68
C ASP A 61 -33.21 -14.45 -2.61
N ALA A 62 -33.97 -14.57 -1.52
CA ALA A 62 -35.14 -13.73 -1.26
C ALA A 62 -34.77 -12.23 -1.17
N PHE A 63 -33.67 -11.91 -0.47
CA PHE A 63 -33.15 -10.55 -0.39
C PHE A 63 -32.76 -9.99 -1.76
N VAL A 64 -32.03 -10.75 -2.57
CA VAL A 64 -31.64 -10.35 -3.94
C VAL A 64 -32.87 -10.16 -4.82
N ALA A 65 -33.90 -11.00 -4.68
CA ALA A 65 -35.15 -10.86 -5.42
C ALA A 65 -35.90 -9.58 -5.06
N TRP A 66 -36.00 -9.23 -3.78
CA TRP A 66 -36.55 -7.94 -3.35
C TRP A 66 -35.76 -6.76 -3.85
N LEU A 67 -34.43 -6.82 -3.70
CA LEU A 67 -33.53 -5.77 -4.15
C LEU A 67 -33.72 -5.50 -5.65
N ARG A 68 -33.75 -6.54 -6.48
CA ARG A 68 -34.01 -6.42 -7.93
C ARG A 68 -35.39 -5.84 -8.22
N ARG A 69 -36.42 -6.21 -7.48
CA ARG A 69 -37.77 -5.65 -7.66
C ARG A 69 -37.80 -4.17 -7.34
N LEU A 70 -37.35 -3.77 -6.15
CA LEU A 70 -37.38 -2.36 -5.73
C LEU A 70 -36.56 -1.49 -6.68
N ARG A 71 -35.38 -1.94 -7.11
CA ARG A 71 -34.57 -1.19 -8.09
C ARG A 71 -35.31 -0.98 -9.42
N VAL A 72 -36.05 -1.97 -9.91
CA VAL A 72 -36.86 -1.82 -11.12
C VAL A 72 -38.03 -0.87 -10.90
N ASP A 73 -38.74 -1.05 -9.80
CA ASP A 73 -39.93 -0.27 -9.45
C ASP A 73 -39.57 1.24 -9.33
N HIS A 74 -38.32 1.54 -8.97
CA HIS A 74 -37.79 2.90 -8.82
C HIS A 74 -36.79 3.33 -9.90
N GLY A 75 -36.78 2.67 -11.08
CA GLY A 75 -36.05 3.15 -12.26
C GLY A 75 -34.53 2.92 -12.28
N GLU A 76 -33.96 2.13 -11.37
CA GLU A 76 -32.53 1.79 -11.32
C GLU A 76 -32.15 0.51 -12.08
N GLY A 77 -33.14 -0.20 -12.63
CA GLY A 77 -32.95 -1.39 -13.46
C GLY A 77 -32.72 -2.70 -12.70
N ARG A 78 -32.60 -3.82 -13.43
CA ARG A 78 -32.40 -5.18 -12.87
C ARG A 78 -30.94 -5.61 -12.75
N GLY A 79 -30.06 -5.02 -13.56
CA GLY A 79 -28.69 -5.47 -13.76
C GLY A 79 -27.77 -5.11 -12.59
N GLY A 80 -26.61 -5.76 -12.56
CA GLY A 80 -25.51 -5.38 -11.66
C GLY A 80 -25.57 -5.91 -10.24
N VAL A 81 -26.60 -6.66 -9.85
CA VAL A 81 -26.65 -7.31 -8.53
C VAL A 81 -25.80 -8.58 -8.53
N ALA A 82 -24.79 -8.61 -7.68
CA ALA A 82 -23.88 -9.73 -7.49
C ALA A 82 -23.84 -10.18 -6.01
N VAL A 83 -23.54 -11.46 -5.79
CA VAL A 83 -23.43 -12.05 -4.45
C VAL A 83 -22.03 -12.62 -4.27
N HIS A 84 -21.42 -12.35 -3.13
CA HIS A 84 -20.05 -12.72 -2.79
C HIS A 84 -20.01 -13.37 -1.40
N ARG A 85 -18.89 -14.04 -1.09
CA ARG A 85 -18.59 -14.51 0.26
C ARG A 85 -17.57 -13.59 0.93
N SER A 86 -17.74 -13.42 2.23
CA SER A 86 -16.68 -12.94 3.13
C SER A 86 -15.93 -14.14 3.70
N SER A 87 -14.71 -13.92 4.16
CA SER A 87 -13.91 -14.93 4.89
C SER A 87 -14.48 -15.17 6.30
N ASP A 88 -15.26 -14.21 6.80
CA ASP A 88 -16.04 -14.35 8.03
C ASP A 88 -17.12 -15.45 7.86
N PRO A 89 -17.12 -16.50 8.70
CA PRO A 89 -18.06 -17.61 8.56
C PRO A 89 -19.52 -17.17 8.65
N GLY A 90 -20.31 -17.58 7.66
CA GLY A 90 -21.74 -17.26 7.56
C GLY A 90 -22.04 -15.84 7.06
N HIS A 91 -21.01 -15.04 6.73
CA HIS A 91 -21.18 -13.72 6.15
C HIS A 91 -21.30 -13.80 4.62
N TRP A 92 -22.26 -13.05 4.10
CA TRP A 92 -22.59 -12.92 2.69
C TRP A 92 -22.62 -11.44 2.33
N ILE A 93 -22.13 -11.12 1.14
CA ILE A 93 -22.09 -9.76 0.64
C ILE A 93 -22.93 -9.71 -0.63
N VAL A 94 -23.86 -8.78 -0.70
CA VAL A 94 -24.59 -8.45 -1.93
C VAL A 94 -24.14 -7.08 -2.38
N SER A 95 -23.69 -6.97 -3.63
CA SER A 95 -23.28 -5.70 -4.23
C SER A 95 -24.20 -5.30 -5.38
N PHE A 96 -24.44 -4.00 -5.53
CA PHE A 96 -25.21 -3.46 -6.66
C PHE A 96 -24.86 -1.99 -6.94
N PRO A 97 -24.92 -1.51 -8.20
CA PRO A 97 -24.64 -0.11 -8.53
C PRO A 97 -25.66 0.85 -7.89
N TRP A 98 -25.21 2.06 -7.55
CA TRP A 98 -26.08 3.10 -6.99
C TRP A 98 -25.97 4.44 -7.70
N LEU A 99 -27.09 5.17 -7.74
CA LEU A 99 -27.21 6.49 -8.37
C LEU A 99 -27.53 7.60 -7.37
N GLY A 100 -28.15 7.25 -6.24
CA GLY A 100 -28.55 8.18 -5.19
C GLY A 100 -28.22 7.63 -3.80
N ALA A 101 -27.42 8.34 -3.02
CA ALA A 101 -26.90 7.80 -1.76
C ALA A 101 -27.99 7.40 -0.76
N GLU A 102 -28.96 8.29 -0.50
CA GLU A 102 -30.07 8.05 0.43
C GLU A 102 -31.03 6.98 -0.13
N ARG A 103 -31.35 7.08 -1.42
CA ARG A 103 -32.19 6.11 -2.12
C ARG A 103 -31.61 4.69 -2.05
N ALA A 104 -30.33 4.52 -2.31
CA ALA A 104 -29.69 3.21 -2.34
C ALA A 104 -29.65 2.55 -0.96
N HIS A 105 -29.43 3.33 0.11
CA HIS A 105 -29.60 2.85 1.49
C HIS A 105 -31.04 2.42 1.75
N THR A 106 -32.01 3.25 1.39
CA THR A 106 -33.43 3.00 1.64
C THR A 106 -33.90 1.74 0.90
N ILE A 107 -33.43 1.52 -0.34
CA ILE A 107 -33.70 0.30 -1.11
C ILE A 107 -33.12 -0.93 -0.42
N ALA A 108 -31.89 -0.88 0.08
CA ALA A 108 -31.26 -1.99 0.79
C ALA A 108 -32.00 -2.31 2.10
N GLU A 109 -32.33 -1.29 2.90
CA GLU A 109 -33.12 -1.44 4.13
C GLU A 109 -34.52 -2.02 3.86
N ALA A 110 -35.20 -1.52 2.83
CA ALA A 110 -36.50 -2.02 2.42
C ALA A 110 -36.44 -3.49 2.01
N ALA A 111 -35.45 -3.88 1.19
CA ALA A 111 -35.28 -5.26 0.78
C ALA A 111 -35.01 -6.20 1.97
N LEU A 112 -34.17 -5.79 2.93
CA LEU A 112 -33.94 -6.56 4.17
C LEU A 112 -35.22 -6.71 4.99
N ALA A 113 -35.95 -5.60 5.21
CA ALA A 113 -37.17 -5.59 6.01
C ALA A 113 -38.30 -6.43 5.39
N LEU A 114 -38.39 -6.47 4.06
CA LEU A 114 -39.38 -7.27 3.33
C LEU A 114 -39.02 -8.76 3.33
N THR A 115 -37.74 -9.11 3.24
CA THR A 115 -37.25 -10.49 3.40
C THR A 115 -37.55 -11.02 4.81
N ASP A 116 -37.29 -10.24 5.86
CA ASP A 116 -37.51 -10.67 7.25
C ASP A 116 -39.00 -10.85 7.62
N ARG A 117 -39.92 -10.30 6.80
CA ARG A 117 -41.37 -10.39 7.00
C ARG A 117 -42.04 -11.43 6.09
N ASP A 118 -41.23 -12.29 5.45
CA ASP A 118 -41.67 -13.35 4.54
C ASP A 118 -42.63 -12.81 3.45
N VAL A 119 -42.38 -11.58 3.00
CA VAL A 119 -43.16 -10.97 1.92
C VAL A 119 -42.62 -11.51 0.60
N SER A 120 -43.50 -12.00 -0.27
CA SER A 120 -43.04 -12.51 -1.56
C SER A 120 -42.60 -11.38 -2.50
N PRO A 121 -41.39 -11.45 -3.09
CA PRO A 121 -40.92 -10.46 -4.05
C PRO A 121 -41.65 -10.54 -5.39
N VAL A 122 -42.47 -11.59 -5.64
CA VAL A 122 -43.20 -11.76 -6.89
C VAL A 122 -44.33 -10.73 -6.99
N ARG A 123 -44.37 -9.96 -8.09
CA ARG A 123 -45.40 -8.91 -8.30
C ARG A 123 -46.85 -9.42 -8.25
N ARG A 124 -47.07 -10.67 -8.65
CA ARG A 124 -48.40 -11.33 -8.65
C ARG A 124 -48.71 -12.10 -7.36
N ALA A 125 -47.84 -12.03 -6.35
CA ALA A 125 -48.10 -12.72 -5.09
C ALA A 125 -49.32 -12.11 -4.38
N HIS A 126 -50.13 -12.98 -3.77
CA HIS A 126 -51.19 -12.52 -2.88
C HIS A 126 -50.54 -12.03 -1.58
N LEU A 127 -50.70 -10.73 -1.29
CA LEU A 127 -50.19 -10.11 -0.08
C LEU A 127 -51.35 -9.93 0.91
N THR A 128 -51.06 -10.07 2.21
CA THR A 128 -52.00 -9.62 3.24
C THR A 128 -52.07 -8.10 3.26
N GLY A 129 -53.17 -7.51 3.73
CA GLY A 129 -53.27 -6.04 3.83
C GLY A 129 -52.17 -5.40 4.70
N ALA A 130 -51.61 -6.14 5.67
CA ALA A 130 -50.45 -5.68 6.43
C ALA A 130 -49.16 -5.64 5.59
N GLN A 131 -48.95 -6.64 4.74
CA GLN A 131 -47.82 -6.70 3.82
C GLN A 131 -47.94 -5.64 2.71
N GLU A 132 -49.14 -5.41 2.18
CA GLU A 132 -49.39 -4.33 1.21
C GLU A 132 -49.04 -2.95 1.78
N ARG A 133 -49.50 -2.66 3.01
CA ARG A 133 -49.14 -1.43 3.72
C ARG A 133 -47.64 -1.32 3.98
N LEU A 134 -46.96 -2.43 4.25
CA LEU A 134 -45.52 -2.44 4.45
C LEU A 134 -44.78 -2.09 3.15
N VAL A 135 -45.15 -2.72 2.03
CA VAL A 135 -44.57 -2.42 0.71
C VAL A 135 -44.82 -0.95 0.34
N ALA A 136 -46.07 -0.47 0.46
CA ALA A 136 -46.43 0.90 0.14
C ALA A 136 -45.65 1.94 0.95
N ARG A 137 -45.43 1.69 2.26
CA ARG A 137 -44.61 2.58 3.10
C ARG A 137 -43.16 2.65 2.63
N TRP A 138 -42.58 1.52 2.24
CA TRP A 138 -41.20 1.51 1.72
C TRP A 138 -41.11 2.17 0.35
N THR A 139 -42.07 1.94 -0.54
CA THR A 139 -42.17 2.62 -1.84
C THR A 139 -42.17 4.14 -1.65
N ALA A 140 -43.03 4.68 -0.78
CA ALA A 140 -43.07 6.11 -0.49
C ALA A 140 -41.73 6.64 0.06
N ARG A 141 -41.10 5.93 1.00
CA ARG A 141 -39.79 6.31 1.54
C ARG A 141 -38.68 6.33 0.48
N ILE A 142 -38.71 5.39 -0.49
CA ILE A 142 -37.72 5.33 -1.56
C ILE A 142 -37.93 6.48 -2.57
N GLU A 143 -39.19 6.84 -2.83
CA GLU A 143 -39.54 7.99 -3.68
C GLU A 143 -39.11 9.32 -3.05
N ASP A 144 -39.30 9.48 -1.74
CA ASP A 144 -38.92 10.68 -0.98
C ASP A 144 -37.40 10.82 -0.78
N ALA A 145 -36.62 9.73 -0.94
CA ALA A 145 -35.19 9.70 -0.67
C ALA A 145 -34.38 10.52 -1.69
N ARG A 146 -33.40 11.31 -1.22
CA ARG A 146 -32.55 12.14 -2.09
C ARG A 146 -31.67 11.32 -3.03
N THR A 147 -31.41 11.90 -4.19
CA THR A 147 -30.62 11.30 -5.28
C THR A 147 -29.26 11.96 -5.45
N THR A 148 -28.53 12.21 -4.36
CA THR A 148 -27.15 12.69 -4.44
C THR A 148 -26.28 11.62 -5.10
N PRO A 149 -25.64 11.90 -6.25
CA PRO A 149 -24.84 10.91 -6.97
C PRO A 149 -23.53 10.58 -6.24
N PRO A 150 -22.86 9.49 -6.62
CA PRO A 150 -21.51 9.19 -6.15
C PRO A 150 -20.56 10.35 -6.43
N ALA A 151 -19.70 10.68 -5.45
CA ALA A 151 -18.54 11.54 -5.65
C ALA A 151 -17.47 10.76 -6.44
N TRP A 152 -17.76 10.48 -7.72
CA TRP A 152 -16.96 9.66 -8.60
C TRP A 152 -16.54 10.48 -9.81
N ILE A 153 -15.31 10.98 -9.81
CA ILE A 153 -14.77 11.80 -10.89
C ILE A 153 -14.53 10.91 -12.11
N ARG A 154 -15.26 11.18 -13.21
CA ARG A 154 -15.14 10.43 -14.47
C ARG A 154 -13.94 10.90 -15.27
N ASP A 155 -13.44 10.03 -16.15
CA ASP A 155 -12.30 10.36 -17.02
C ASP A 155 -12.63 11.54 -17.94
N ALA A 156 -13.89 11.66 -18.38
CA ALA A 156 -14.36 12.77 -19.21
C ALA A 156 -14.37 14.13 -18.49
N ASP A 157 -14.45 14.11 -17.15
CA ASP A 157 -14.49 15.32 -16.32
C ASP A 157 -13.10 15.70 -15.77
N ARG A 158 -12.11 14.82 -15.96
CA ARG A 158 -10.74 15.01 -15.46
C ARG A 158 -9.88 15.80 -16.46
N ARG A 159 -9.04 16.69 -15.94
CA ARG A 159 -8.19 17.59 -16.75
C ARG A 159 -6.80 17.05 -17.09
N PHE A 160 -6.28 16.13 -16.28
CA PHE A 160 -4.90 15.67 -16.35
C PHE A 160 -4.77 14.18 -16.01
N PRO A 161 -3.67 13.50 -16.41
CA PRO A 161 -3.46 12.09 -16.10
C PRO A 161 -3.23 11.80 -14.61
N VAL A 162 -3.52 10.57 -14.18
CA VAL A 162 -3.32 10.09 -12.81
C VAL A 162 -2.39 8.89 -12.76
N VAL A 163 -1.48 8.92 -11.80
CA VAL A 163 -0.71 7.76 -11.34
C VAL A 163 -1.17 7.34 -9.95
N SER A 164 -1.51 6.07 -9.77
CA SER A 164 -1.97 5.59 -8.45
C SER A 164 -1.13 4.44 -7.92
N ILE A 165 -0.71 4.56 -6.66
CA ILE A 165 0.27 3.68 -6.05
C ILE A 165 -0.38 2.93 -4.90
N THR A 166 -0.24 1.60 -4.89
CA THR A 166 -0.66 0.75 -3.78
C THR A 166 0.38 -0.33 -3.46
N GLY A 167 0.19 -0.98 -2.32
CA GLY A 167 1.10 -1.96 -1.77
C GLY A 167 1.12 -1.94 -0.24
N THR A 168 1.79 -2.91 0.38
CA THR A 168 2.01 -2.89 1.83
C THR A 168 3.10 -1.87 2.16
N ASN A 169 4.30 -2.04 1.63
CA ASN A 169 5.45 -1.15 1.86
C ASN A 169 5.88 -0.42 0.59
N GLY A 170 6.55 0.73 0.74
CA GLY A 170 7.14 1.50 -0.37
C GLY A 170 6.20 2.46 -1.11
N LYS A 171 4.90 2.50 -0.76
CA LYS A 171 3.91 3.39 -1.37
C LYS A 171 4.36 4.85 -1.37
N SER A 172 4.53 5.45 -0.19
CA SER A 172 4.92 6.86 -0.07
C SER A 172 6.25 7.16 -0.73
N THR A 173 7.23 6.24 -0.67
CA THR A 173 8.53 6.42 -1.34
C THR A 173 8.38 6.45 -2.86
N VAL A 174 7.63 5.50 -3.44
CA VAL A 174 7.36 5.47 -4.89
C VAL A 174 6.54 6.69 -5.31
N THR A 175 5.52 7.06 -4.55
CA THR A 175 4.72 8.27 -4.77
C THR A 175 5.61 9.50 -4.83
N ARG A 176 6.44 9.74 -3.81
CA ARG A 176 7.35 10.89 -3.75
C ARG A 176 8.39 10.88 -4.87
N LEU A 177 8.92 9.71 -5.22
CA LEU A 177 9.89 9.57 -6.31
C LEU A 177 9.26 9.87 -7.69
N ILE A 178 8.03 9.38 -7.93
CA ILE A 178 7.27 9.70 -9.16
C ILE A 178 6.98 11.20 -9.23
N THR A 179 6.52 11.79 -8.12
CA THR A 179 6.29 13.24 -8.01
C THR A 179 7.55 14.02 -8.37
N HIS A 180 8.70 13.62 -7.82
CA HIS A 180 9.97 14.28 -8.09
C HIS A 180 10.41 14.17 -9.55
N ILE A 181 10.36 12.97 -10.14
CA ILE A 181 10.72 12.74 -11.54
C ILE A 181 9.84 13.59 -12.48
N LEU A 182 8.53 13.65 -12.21
CA LEU A 182 7.59 14.45 -13.03
C LEU A 182 7.85 15.96 -12.88
N LYS A 183 8.15 16.42 -11.66
CA LYS A 183 8.56 17.80 -11.40
C LYS A 183 9.86 18.18 -12.12
N VAL A 184 10.87 17.31 -12.09
CA VAL A 184 12.13 17.48 -12.86
C VAL A 184 11.85 17.47 -14.37
N ALA A 185 10.85 16.70 -14.82
CA ALA A 185 10.36 16.72 -16.20
C ALA A 185 9.55 17.98 -16.57
N GLY A 186 9.43 18.96 -15.67
CA GLY A 186 8.76 20.23 -15.91
C GLY A 186 7.24 20.21 -15.72
N GLN A 187 6.70 19.15 -15.12
CA GLN A 187 5.26 19.05 -14.80
C GLN A 187 4.96 19.65 -13.44
N ARG A 188 3.79 20.26 -13.30
CA ARG A 188 3.23 20.68 -12.02
C ARG A 188 2.40 19.54 -11.41
N VAL A 189 2.82 19.04 -10.26
CA VAL A 189 2.36 17.75 -9.73
C VAL A 189 1.55 17.93 -8.46
N GLY A 190 0.31 17.43 -8.45
CA GLY A 190 -0.47 17.23 -7.24
C GLY A 190 -0.23 15.84 -6.66
N THR A 191 -0.04 15.72 -5.36
CA THR A 191 0.31 14.44 -4.73
C THR A 191 -0.48 14.22 -3.45
N THR A 192 -0.94 13.00 -3.22
CA THR A 192 -1.47 12.57 -1.91
C THR A 192 -0.60 11.48 -1.31
N THR A 193 -0.34 11.59 0.00
CA THR A 193 0.43 10.63 0.79
C THR A 193 -0.21 10.41 2.15
N SER A 194 0.37 9.51 2.96
CA SER A 194 0.03 9.39 4.38
C SER A 194 0.41 10.61 5.22
N ASP A 195 1.25 11.51 4.69
CA ASP A 195 1.70 12.72 5.40
C ASP A 195 0.86 13.96 5.06
N GLY A 196 0.25 13.99 3.88
CA GLY A 196 -0.50 15.15 3.42
C GLY A 196 -0.84 15.17 1.94
N VAL A 197 -1.47 16.27 1.56
CA VAL A 197 -1.57 16.74 0.17
C VAL A 197 -0.41 17.68 -0.13
N LEU A 198 0.25 17.44 -1.26
CA LEU A 198 1.41 18.20 -1.70
C LEU A 198 1.21 18.74 -3.12
N VAL A 199 1.83 19.90 -3.40
CA VAL A 199 2.00 20.45 -4.74
C VAL A 199 3.49 20.72 -4.97
N ASP A 200 4.07 20.13 -6.02
CA ASP A 200 5.50 20.20 -6.33
C ASP A 200 6.41 19.89 -5.12
N GLU A 201 6.04 18.84 -4.37
CA GLU A 201 6.67 18.36 -3.13
C GLU A 201 6.49 19.25 -1.90
N ARG A 202 5.77 20.36 -2.01
CA ARG A 202 5.46 21.23 -0.87
C ARG A 202 4.17 20.78 -0.20
N LEU A 203 4.22 20.57 1.11
CA LEU A 203 3.03 20.24 1.91
C LEU A 203 2.04 21.41 1.90
N VAL A 204 0.83 21.15 1.42
CA VAL A 204 -0.27 22.11 1.39
C VAL A 204 -1.23 21.85 2.55
N GLU A 205 -1.57 20.58 2.77
CA GLU A 205 -2.47 20.16 3.85
C GLU A 205 -1.91 18.91 4.54
N PRO A 206 -1.57 18.98 5.85
CA PRO A 206 -1.10 17.82 6.59
C PRO A 206 -2.24 16.83 6.86
N GLY A 207 -1.91 15.54 6.99
CA GLY A 207 -2.83 14.48 7.38
C GLY A 207 -2.79 13.27 6.45
N ASP A 208 -3.51 12.20 6.82
CA ASP A 208 -3.60 11.02 5.98
C ASP A 208 -4.65 11.21 4.88
N TRP A 209 -4.19 11.44 3.66
CA TRP A 209 -5.02 11.66 2.46
C TRP A 209 -4.96 10.49 1.48
N THR A 210 -4.69 9.27 1.96
CA THR A 210 -4.49 8.07 1.12
C THR A 210 -5.79 7.38 0.64
N GLY A 211 -6.83 8.16 0.37
CA GLY A 211 -8.15 7.70 -0.06
C GLY A 211 -8.90 8.69 -0.96
N PRO A 212 -10.19 8.43 -1.27
CA PRO A 212 -10.98 9.23 -2.22
C PRO A 212 -11.01 10.72 -1.95
N SER A 213 -11.10 11.14 -0.67
CA SER A 213 -11.11 12.55 -0.30
C SER A 213 -9.84 13.29 -0.75
N GLY A 214 -8.67 12.67 -0.61
CA GLY A 214 -7.42 13.23 -1.09
C GLY A 214 -7.36 13.27 -2.61
N ALA A 215 -7.86 12.21 -3.27
CA ALA A 215 -7.92 12.17 -4.72
C ALA A 215 -8.77 13.33 -5.28
N TRP A 216 -9.92 13.62 -4.69
CA TRP A 216 -10.78 14.74 -5.12
C TRP A 216 -10.10 16.10 -4.92
N GLN A 217 -9.43 16.33 -3.79
CA GLN A 217 -8.69 17.58 -3.55
C GLN A 217 -7.64 17.88 -4.62
N ILE A 218 -7.03 16.85 -5.21
CA ILE A 218 -6.10 17.00 -6.34
C ILE A 218 -6.87 17.16 -7.65
N LEU A 219 -7.80 16.24 -7.94
CA LEU A 219 -8.48 16.14 -9.23
C LEU A 219 -9.41 17.32 -9.55
N GLU A 220 -9.89 18.04 -8.53
CA GLU A 220 -10.73 19.24 -8.71
C GLU A 220 -9.93 20.49 -9.08
N ARG A 221 -8.59 20.43 -8.99
CA ARG A 221 -7.72 21.57 -9.30
C ARG A 221 -7.55 21.78 -10.80
N SER A 222 -7.34 23.03 -11.19
CA SER A 222 -7.08 23.44 -12.58
C SER A 222 -5.65 23.87 -12.84
N ASP A 223 -4.80 23.92 -11.80
CA ASP A 223 -3.42 24.41 -11.86
C ASP A 223 -2.37 23.28 -11.88
N LEU A 224 -2.77 22.03 -12.15
CA LEU A 224 -1.91 20.86 -12.13
C LEU A 224 -1.88 20.17 -13.49
N ASP A 225 -0.74 19.55 -13.81
CA ASP A 225 -0.52 18.79 -15.05
C ASP A 225 -0.64 17.29 -14.84
N VAL A 226 -0.51 16.80 -13.60
CA VAL A 226 -0.58 15.36 -13.26
C VAL A 226 -0.88 15.14 -11.77
N GLY A 227 -1.69 14.12 -11.47
CA GLY A 227 -1.97 13.67 -10.11
C GLY A 227 -1.22 12.38 -9.75
N VAL A 228 -0.56 12.34 -8.60
CA VAL A 228 0.16 11.17 -8.09
C VAL A 228 -0.44 10.76 -6.74
N LEU A 229 -1.22 9.68 -6.73
CA LEU A 229 -2.12 9.35 -5.62
C LEU A 229 -1.64 8.11 -4.87
N GLU A 230 -1.22 8.27 -3.62
CA GLU A 230 -1.06 7.13 -2.72
C GLU A 230 -2.42 6.58 -2.32
N THR A 231 -2.67 5.30 -2.61
CA THR A 231 -3.95 4.65 -2.34
C THR A 231 -3.78 3.52 -1.33
N ALA A 232 -4.20 3.78 -0.09
CA ALA A 232 -4.13 2.82 1.00
C ALA A 232 -5.32 1.85 1.01
N ARG A 233 -5.11 0.71 1.70
CA ARG A 233 -6.14 -0.31 1.87
C ARG A 233 -7.38 0.23 2.58
N GLY A 234 -7.21 1.11 3.57
CA GLY A 234 -8.31 1.71 4.32
C GLY A 234 -9.29 2.47 3.42
N GLY A 235 -8.77 3.34 2.54
CA GLY A 235 -9.57 4.06 1.55
C GLY A 235 -10.33 3.11 0.62
N LEU A 236 -9.65 2.11 0.06
CA LEU A 236 -10.25 1.13 -0.86
C LEU A 236 -11.40 0.33 -0.22
N VAL A 237 -11.22 -0.18 1.00
CA VAL A 237 -12.23 -0.99 1.69
C VAL A 237 -13.41 -0.14 2.14
N LEU A 238 -13.14 1.08 2.62
CA LEU A 238 -14.18 1.93 3.21
C LEU A 238 -15.00 2.69 2.17
N ARG A 239 -14.37 3.09 1.06
CA ARG A 239 -14.94 4.04 0.08
C ARG A 239 -14.59 3.74 -1.37
N GLY A 240 -13.67 2.83 -1.70
CA GLY A 240 -13.20 2.67 -3.08
C GLY A 240 -12.14 3.70 -3.48
N MET A 241 -11.99 3.96 -4.78
CA MET A 241 -10.97 4.88 -5.32
C MET A 241 -11.44 6.34 -5.47
N GLY A 242 -12.74 6.59 -5.69
CA GLY A 242 -13.28 7.95 -5.85
C GLY A 242 -13.15 8.57 -7.25
N TYR A 243 -12.48 7.92 -8.20
CA TYR A 243 -12.35 8.36 -9.60
C TYR A 243 -12.32 7.15 -10.55
N GLU A 244 -12.59 7.36 -11.84
CA GLU A 244 -12.86 6.28 -12.81
C GLU A 244 -11.65 5.42 -13.14
N SER A 245 -10.53 6.01 -13.55
CA SER A 245 -9.38 5.21 -13.96
C SER A 245 -8.01 5.86 -13.73
N ASN A 246 -6.97 5.04 -13.88
CA ASN A 246 -5.57 5.47 -13.87
C ASN A 246 -4.98 5.46 -15.28
N ASP A 247 -4.09 6.40 -15.58
CA ASP A 247 -3.22 6.37 -16.77
C ASP A 247 -2.00 5.49 -16.53
N ALA A 248 -1.48 5.51 -15.31
CA ALA A 248 -0.52 4.53 -14.82
C ALA A 248 -0.85 4.11 -13.39
N SER A 249 -0.53 2.89 -13.01
CA SER A 249 -0.69 2.41 -11.64
C SER A 249 0.50 1.59 -11.21
N VAL A 250 0.77 1.55 -9.90
CA VAL A 250 1.87 0.79 -9.32
C VAL A 250 1.35 -0.10 -8.20
N PHE A 251 1.68 -1.39 -8.25
CA PHE A 251 1.49 -2.32 -7.14
C PHE A 251 2.84 -2.84 -6.66
N THR A 252 3.29 -2.37 -5.49
CA THR A 252 4.66 -2.59 -5.01
C THR A 252 4.90 -3.97 -4.41
N ASN A 253 4.11 -4.40 -3.43
CA ASN A 253 4.24 -5.69 -2.72
C ASN A 253 3.03 -5.93 -1.80
N VAL A 254 2.91 -7.16 -1.30
CA VAL A 254 1.93 -7.58 -0.28
C VAL A 254 2.64 -8.38 0.80
N SER A 255 2.69 -7.82 2.00
CA SER A 255 3.15 -8.49 3.22
C SER A 255 2.12 -8.35 4.34
N SER A 256 2.30 -9.10 5.43
CA SER A 256 1.41 -9.05 6.61
C SER A 256 1.41 -7.64 7.19
N ASP A 257 0.27 -6.97 7.06
CA ASP A 257 0.03 -5.63 7.57
C ASP A 257 -1.47 -5.37 7.62
N HIS A 258 -1.96 -4.85 8.74
CA HIS A 258 -3.39 -4.64 8.98
C HIS A 258 -4.28 -5.88 8.74
N LEU A 259 -3.80 -7.12 8.94
CA LEU A 259 -4.68 -8.30 8.85
C LEU A 259 -5.68 -8.32 10.03
N ASP A 260 -6.81 -9.00 9.82
CA ASP A 260 -7.95 -9.13 10.74
C ASP A 260 -8.73 -7.81 11.00
N LEU A 261 -8.50 -6.79 10.18
CA LEU A 261 -9.27 -5.55 10.17
C LEU A 261 -10.25 -5.52 9.00
N GLN A 262 -11.50 -5.12 9.25
CA GLN A 262 -12.53 -4.88 8.21
C GLN A 262 -12.76 -6.09 7.27
N GLY A 263 -12.74 -7.32 7.80
CA GLY A 263 -13.05 -8.54 7.06
C GLY A 263 -11.93 -9.05 6.13
N ILE A 264 -10.69 -8.59 6.31
CA ILE A 264 -9.52 -9.03 5.54
C ILE A 264 -8.56 -9.78 6.46
N HIS A 265 -8.39 -11.07 6.25
CA HIS A 265 -7.70 -12.00 7.16
C HIS A 265 -6.46 -12.64 6.54
N THR A 266 -6.38 -12.68 5.20
CA THR A 266 -5.28 -13.36 4.49
C THR A 266 -4.54 -12.45 3.54
N LEU A 267 -3.27 -12.80 3.22
CA LEU A 267 -2.49 -12.05 2.23
C LEU A 267 -3.12 -12.06 0.83
N PRO A 268 -3.70 -13.17 0.32
CA PRO A 268 -4.43 -13.16 -0.94
C PRO A 268 -5.62 -12.18 -0.96
N GLU A 269 -6.38 -12.07 0.14
CA GLU A 269 -7.46 -11.08 0.24
C GLU A 269 -6.93 -9.65 0.25
N LEU A 270 -5.86 -9.38 1.01
CA LEU A 270 -5.19 -8.07 1.01
C LEU A 270 -4.67 -7.71 -0.39
N ALA A 271 -4.13 -8.69 -1.11
CA ALA A 271 -3.70 -8.53 -2.49
C ALA A 271 -4.86 -8.21 -3.42
N GLU A 272 -6.02 -8.84 -3.25
CA GLU A 272 -7.20 -8.62 -4.08
C GLU A 272 -7.81 -7.22 -3.87
N VAL A 273 -7.84 -6.72 -2.63
CA VAL A 273 -8.23 -5.34 -2.34
C VAL A 273 -7.31 -4.36 -3.06
N LYS A 274 -5.99 -4.54 -2.92
CA LYS A 274 -5.00 -3.64 -3.55
C LYS A 274 -5.02 -3.76 -5.08
N ALA A 275 -5.29 -4.96 -5.62
CA ALA A 275 -5.40 -5.19 -7.06
C ALA A 275 -6.50 -4.35 -7.74
N THR A 276 -7.47 -3.81 -6.99
CA THR A 276 -8.43 -2.83 -7.51
C THR A 276 -7.73 -1.66 -8.22
N VAL A 277 -6.63 -1.14 -7.66
CA VAL A 277 -5.93 0.03 -8.23
C VAL A 277 -5.40 -0.29 -9.63
N VAL A 278 -4.74 -1.43 -9.82
CA VAL A 278 -4.18 -1.80 -11.13
C VAL A 278 -5.25 -2.26 -12.12
N ARG A 279 -6.33 -2.90 -11.64
CA ARG A 279 -7.50 -3.25 -12.48
C ARG A 279 -8.26 -2.03 -12.99
N ALA A 280 -8.23 -0.93 -12.24
CA ALA A 280 -8.80 0.35 -12.62
C ALA A 280 -7.90 1.16 -13.58
N THR A 281 -6.77 0.62 -14.05
CA THR A 281 -5.97 1.26 -15.10
C THR A 281 -6.71 1.17 -16.43
N ARG A 282 -6.87 2.29 -17.13
CA ARG A 282 -7.59 2.33 -18.41
C ARG A 282 -6.85 1.58 -19.51
N GLU A 283 -7.59 1.26 -20.56
CA GLU A 283 -7.01 0.76 -21.80
C GLU A 283 -6.01 1.77 -22.38
N GLY A 284 -4.88 1.27 -22.87
CA GLY A 284 -3.73 2.08 -23.29
C GLY A 284 -2.86 2.65 -22.14
N GLY A 285 -3.33 2.63 -20.90
CA GLY A 285 -2.54 2.96 -19.70
C GLY A 285 -1.55 1.86 -19.32
N TRP A 286 -0.80 2.04 -18.23
CA TRP A 286 0.23 1.11 -17.77
C TRP A 286 0.02 0.61 -16.33
N ALA A 287 -0.14 -0.69 -16.16
CA ALA A 287 -0.10 -1.36 -14.85
C ALA A 287 1.34 -1.83 -14.56
N VAL A 288 1.97 -1.20 -13.59
CA VAL A 288 3.32 -1.51 -13.10
C VAL A 288 3.24 -2.46 -11.92
N LEU A 289 3.79 -3.67 -12.08
CA LEU A 289 3.65 -4.76 -11.11
C LEU A 289 5.00 -5.33 -10.71
N ASN A 290 5.17 -5.59 -9.41
CA ASN A 290 6.33 -6.30 -8.91
C ASN A 290 6.30 -7.79 -9.31
N ALA A 291 7.28 -8.24 -10.09
CA ALA A 291 7.41 -9.64 -10.48
C ALA A 291 8.03 -10.53 -9.39
N ASP A 292 8.68 -9.93 -8.39
CA ASP A 292 9.28 -10.63 -7.24
C ASP A 292 8.22 -11.03 -6.20
N ASP A 293 7.06 -10.39 -6.21
CA ASP A 293 5.92 -10.74 -5.35
C ASP A 293 4.90 -11.58 -6.14
N PRO A 294 4.70 -12.88 -5.81
CA PRO A 294 3.81 -13.75 -6.55
C PRO A 294 2.34 -13.30 -6.58
N LEU A 295 1.84 -12.66 -5.52
CA LEU A 295 0.45 -12.19 -5.43
C LEU A 295 0.23 -10.97 -6.33
N VAL A 296 1.21 -10.06 -6.34
CA VAL A 296 1.23 -8.91 -7.25
C VAL A 296 1.38 -9.37 -8.70
N ALA A 297 2.37 -10.20 -9.00
CA ALA A 297 2.63 -10.72 -10.35
C ALA A 297 1.41 -11.44 -10.97
N ALA A 298 0.60 -12.13 -10.16
CA ALA A 298 -0.61 -12.81 -10.61
C ALA A 298 -1.71 -11.84 -11.09
N THR A 299 -1.64 -10.54 -10.76
CA THR A 299 -2.61 -9.53 -11.23
C THR A 299 -2.42 -9.18 -12.71
N ALA A 300 -1.25 -9.43 -13.30
CA ALA A 300 -0.93 -9.10 -14.69
C ALA A 300 -1.92 -9.71 -15.71
N ARG A 301 -2.54 -10.85 -15.38
CA ARG A 301 -3.52 -11.53 -16.24
C ARG A 301 -4.95 -10.99 -16.12
N ARG A 302 -5.17 -10.03 -15.21
CA ARG A 302 -6.49 -9.54 -14.81
C ARG A 302 -6.66 -8.03 -15.06
N VAL A 303 -5.71 -7.41 -15.75
CA VAL A 303 -5.77 -6.00 -16.16
C VAL A 303 -6.05 -5.89 -17.65
N ARG A 304 -6.68 -4.77 -18.05
CA ARG A 304 -6.96 -4.45 -19.47
C ARG A 304 -5.93 -3.47 -20.07
N SER A 305 -5.08 -2.91 -19.23
CA SER A 305 -4.01 -1.97 -19.60
C SER A 305 -2.79 -2.70 -20.15
N ASN A 306 -1.81 -1.94 -20.65
CA ASN A 306 -0.47 -2.46 -20.86
C ASN A 306 0.16 -2.91 -19.52
N VAL A 307 1.11 -3.84 -19.56
CA VAL A 307 1.79 -4.37 -18.38
C VAL A 307 3.28 -4.02 -18.43
N ALA A 308 3.76 -3.41 -17.35
CA ALA A 308 5.17 -3.26 -17.06
C ALA A 308 5.51 -4.05 -15.80
N LEU A 309 6.52 -4.90 -15.86
CA LEU A 309 6.99 -5.66 -14.69
C LEU A 309 8.32 -5.12 -14.22
N PHE A 310 8.47 -4.94 -12.90
CA PHE A 310 9.77 -4.68 -12.30
C PHE A 310 10.27 -5.84 -11.44
N SER A 311 11.58 -6.03 -11.38
CA SER A 311 12.21 -7.10 -10.59
C SER A 311 13.63 -6.75 -10.19
N MET A 312 14.02 -7.19 -9.00
CA MET A 312 15.38 -7.17 -8.47
C MET A 312 16.22 -8.37 -8.93
N GLY A 313 15.61 -9.34 -9.61
CA GLY A 313 16.21 -10.62 -9.97
C GLY A 313 16.46 -10.76 -11.47
N GLU A 314 17.68 -11.20 -11.82
CA GLU A 314 18.02 -11.58 -13.20
C GLU A 314 17.68 -13.05 -13.51
N GLY A 315 17.39 -13.85 -12.49
CA GLY A 315 17.11 -15.29 -12.57
C GLY A 315 15.79 -15.70 -11.94
N GLY A 316 15.44 -16.99 -12.11
CA GLY A 316 14.27 -17.60 -11.48
C GLY A 316 12.92 -17.19 -12.10
N ARG A 317 11.85 -17.36 -11.30
CA ARG A 317 10.47 -17.20 -11.76
C ARG A 317 10.13 -15.75 -12.14
N ALA A 318 10.61 -14.77 -11.38
CA ALA A 318 10.37 -13.35 -11.65
C ALA A 318 10.98 -12.93 -12.99
N ALA A 319 12.26 -13.23 -13.22
CA ALA A 319 12.94 -12.94 -14.49
C ALA A 319 12.28 -13.65 -15.69
N ALA A 320 11.84 -14.90 -15.52
CA ALA A 320 11.10 -15.62 -16.56
C ALA A 320 9.75 -14.95 -16.87
N LEU A 321 9.07 -14.40 -15.87
CA LEU A 321 7.83 -13.66 -16.07
C LEU A 321 8.09 -12.33 -16.79
N VAL A 322 9.13 -11.58 -16.40
CA VAL A 322 9.55 -10.34 -17.09
C VAL A 322 9.80 -10.62 -18.57
N ARG A 323 10.61 -11.64 -18.91
CA ARG A 323 10.89 -12.01 -20.30
C ARG A 323 9.62 -12.35 -21.09
N ARG A 324 8.69 -13.10 -20.49
CA ARG A 324 7.41 -13.45 -21.14
C ARG A 324 6.53 -12.21 -21.37
N THR A 325 6.47 -11.31 -20.40
CA THR A 325 5.70 -10.07 -20.54
C THR A 325 6.30 -9.20 -21.64
N VAL A 326 7.62 -9.01 -21.67
CA VAL A 326 8.32 -8.27 -22.74
C VAL A 326 8.06 -8.90 -24.11
N ALA A 327 8.16 -10.23 -24.23
CA ALA A 327 7.89 -10.94 -25.48
C ALA A 327 6.43 -10.80 -25.95
N ALA A 328 5.50 -10.50 -25.04
CA ALA A 328 4.10 -10.21 -25.36
C ALA A 328 3.83 -8.72 -25.63
N GLY A 329 4.88 -7.91 -25.80
CA GLY A 329 4.79 -6.46 -25.99
C GLY A 329 4.77 -5.68 -24.67
N GLY A 330 4.84 -6.28 -23.50
CA GLY A 330 4.98 -5.52 -22.26
C GLY A 330 6.36 -4.87 -22.09
N ARG A 331 6.59 -4.26 -20.93
CA ARG A 331 7.90 -3.70 -20.54
C ARG A 331 8.49 -4.42 -19.32
N GLY A 332 9.81 -4.46 -19.26
CA GLY A 332 10.58 -4.96 -18.12
C GLY A 332 11.43 -3.85 -17.51
N TYR A 333 11.50 -3.78 -16.18
CA TYR A 333 12.38 -2.88 -15.44
C TYR A 333 13.18 -3.68 -14.44
N ILE A 334 14.48 -3.83 -14.66
CA ILE A 334 15.31 -4.74 -13.86
C ILE A 334 16.59 -4.07 -13.37
N LEU A 335 17.13 -4.57 -12.28
CA LEU A 335 18.53 -4.35 -11.93
C LEU A 335 19.39 -5.35 -12.71
N ARG A 336 20.30 -4.88 -13.55
CA ARG A 336 21.26 -5.73 -14.26
C ARG A 336 22.66 -5.13 -14.24
N ASP A 337 23.66 -5.90 -13.81
CA ASP A 337 25.07 -5.45 -13.79
C ASP A 337 25.29 -4.10 -13.09
N GLY A 338 24.50 -3.81 -12.04
CA GLY A 338 24.54 -2.53 -11.33
C GLY A 338 23.78 -1.38 -12.01
N TRP A 339 23.12 -1.63 -13.14
CA TRP A 339 22.28 -0.66 -13.84
C TRP A 339 20.80 -0.92 -13.61
N LEU A 340 20.01 0.14 -13.45
CA LEU A 340 18.58 0.08 -13.71
C LEU A 340 18.38 0.08 -15.23
N VAL A 341 17.66 -0.94 -15.73
CA VAL A 341 17.46 -1.18 -17.16
C VAL A 341 15.97 -1.25 -17.48
N GLU A 342 15.56 -0.51 -18.51
CA GLU A 342 14.27 -0.68 -19.18
C GLU A 342 14.45 -1.65 -20.36
N ILE A 343 13.51 -2.58 -20.52
CA ILE A 343 13.44 -3.51 -21.64
C ILE A 343 12.08 -3.27 -22.31
N ASP A 344 12.07 -2.70 -23.50
CA ASP A 344 10.84 -2.44 -24.26
C ASP A 344 10.57 -3.58 -25.26
N GLY A 345 9.38 -4.17 -25.14
CA GLY A 345 8.87 -5.16 -26.07
C GLY A 345 8.09 -4.56 -27.25
N HIS A 346 7.72 -3.26 -27.20
CA HIS A 346 7.06 -2.58 -28.30
C HIS A 346 8.09 -2.11 -29.35
N ARG A 347 7.74 -2.31 -30.63
CA ARG A 347 8.48 -1.77 -31.79
C ARG A 347 8.80 -0.29 -31.55
N GLY A 348 10.06 0.12 -31.67
CA GLY A 348 10.38 1.53 -31.85
C GLY A 348 9.57 2.07 -33.04
N ALA A 349 8.93 3.22 -32.89
CA ALA A 349 7.98 3.83 -33.84
C ALA A 349 8.60 4.26 -35.21
N GLY A 350 9.67 3.60 -35.66
CA GLY A 350 10.33 3.79 -36.95
C GLY A 350 10.45 2.51 -37.81
N ALA A 351 9.98 1.35 -37.35
CA ALA A 351 10.03 0.12 -38.14
C ALA A 351 8.77 0.01 -39.01
N THR A 352 8.87 0.51 -40.25
CA THR A 352 7.89 0.27 -41.32
C THR A 352 7.60 -1.22 -41.45
N SER A 353 6.30 -1.51 -41.51
CA SER A 353 5.68 -2.81 -41.76
C SER A 353 6.41 -3.67 -42.79
N GLY A 354 7.11 -4.68 -42.29
CA GLY A 354 7.59 -5.84 -43.04
C GLY A 354 7.30 -7.10 -42.23
N GLU A 355 6.75 -8.11 -42.89
CA GLU A 355 6.27 -9.36 -42.32
C GLU A 355 7.42 -10.21 -41.74
N GLY A 356 7.15 -10.90 -40.62
CA GLY A 356 7.78 -12.20 -40.34
C GLY A 356 9.06 -12.25 -39.51
N SER A 357 9.12 -11.60 -38.33
CA SER A 357 9.91 -12.06 -37.17
C SER A 357 9.58 -11.18 -35.95
N ALA A 358 9.45 -11.76 -34.76
CA ALA A 358 9.40 -10.98 -33.52
C ALA A 358 10.76 -10.29 -33.34
N GLY A 359 10.83 -8.97 -33.54
CA GLY A 359 12.06 -8.21 -33.34
C GLY A 359 12.57 -8.36 -31.91
N GLU A 360 13.90 -8.31 -31.75
CA GLU A 360 14.52 -8.44 -30.43
C GLU A 360 14.10 -7.28 -29.50
N PRO A 361 13.83 -7.56 -28.21
CA PRO A 361 13.57 -6.50 -27.23
C PRO A 361 14.69 -5.47 -27.17
N VAL A 362 14.34 -4.19 -27.04
CA VAL A 362 15.33 -3.12 -26.94
C VAL A 362 15.62 -2.85 -25.47
N GLU A 363 16.89 -2.89 -25.10
CA GLU A 363 17.33 -2.57 -23.74
C GLU A 363 17.91 -1.16 -23.65
N HIS A 364 17.46 -0.42 -22.65
CA HIS A 364 17.93 0.92 -22.34
C HIS A 364 18.47 0.96 -20.92
N ARG A 365 19.77 1.26 -20.79
CA ARG A 365 20.37 1.60 -19.49
C ARG A 365 19.87 2.97 -19.04
N ILE A 366 19.22 3.01 -17.89
CA ILE A 366 18.66 4.24 -17.32
C ILE A 366 19.75 4.98 -16.54
N ILE A 367 20.23 4.35 -15.47
CA ILE A 367 21.19 4.90 -14.52
C ILE A 367 21.87 3.78 -13.73
N GLU A 368 23.12 3.97 -13.32
CA GLU A 368 23.78 3.08 -12.36
C GLU A 368 23.14 3.22 -10.98
N VAL A 369 22.97 2.10 -10.28
CA VAL A 369 22.37 2.06 -8.94
C VAL A 369 23.14 2.90 -7.91
N ASP A 370 24.44 3.11 -8.15
CA ASP A 370 25.32 3.92 -7.30
C ASP A 370 25.02 5.43 -7.44
N HIS A 371 24.38 5.84 -8.53
CA HIS A 371 23.91 7.21 -8.77
C HIS A 371 22.45 7.44 -8.38
N VAL A 372 21.79 6.46 -7.74
CA VAL A 372 20.44 6.61 -7.19
C VAL A 372 20.57 6.76 -5.67
N PRO A 373 20.48 7.97 -5.08
CA PRO A 373 20.84 8.17 -3.67
C PRO A 373 20.04 7.29 -2.70
N ILE A 374 18.73 7.16 -2.90
CA ILE A 374 17.88 6.31 -2.05
C ILE A 374 18.24 4.82 -2.07
N ALA A 375 18.96 4.36 -3.10
CA ALA A 375 19.38 2.96 -3.22
C ALA A 375 20.60 2.64 -2.36
N LEU A 376 21.34 3.64 -1.87
CA LEU A 376 22.56 3.47 -1.07
C LEU A 376 23.54 2.50 -1.76
N GLY A 377 23.87 2.74 -3.03
CA GLY A 377 24.70 1.83 -3.83
C GLY A 377 24.11 0.41 -3.90
N GLY A 378 22.80 0.32 -4.10
CA GLY A 378 22.05 -0.94 -4.09
C GLY A 378 22.01 -1.69 -2.75
N LEU A 379 22.48 -1.10 -1.64
CA LEU A 379 22.35 -1.69 -0.31
C LEU A 379 20.89 -1.69 0.13
N ALA A 380 20.17 -0.59 -0.09
CA ALA A 380 18.74 -0.50 0.13
C ALA A 380 17.97 -1.16 -1.02
N ARG A 381 17.99 -2.50 -1.07
CA ARG A 381 17.35 -3.30 -2.13
C ARG A 381 15.88 -2.94 -2.36
N HIS A 382 15.15 -2.63 -1.28
CA HIS A 382 13.76 -2.20 -1.36
C HIS A 382 13.61 -0.84 -2.09
N ASN A 383 14.57 0.07 -1.95
CA ASN A 383 14.57 1.35 -2.67
C ASN A 383 15.04 1.23 -4.11
N VAL A 384 15.88 0.25 -4.45
CA VAL A 384 16.13 -0.10 -5.85
C VAL A 384 14.83 -0.57 -6.51
N ALA A 385 14.07 -1.44 -5.85
CA ALA A 385 12.76 -1.89 -6.35
C ALA A 385 11.77 -0.73 -6.49
N ASN A 386 11.73 0.19 -5.51
CA ASN A 386 10.92 1.40 -5.58
C ASN A 386 11.34 2.31 -6.76
N ALA A 387 12.64 2.45 -7.02
CA ALA A 387 13.15 3.22 -8.16
C ALA A 387 12.78 2.60 -9.51
N LEU A 388 12.86 1.27 -9.65
CA LEU A 388 12.39 0.55 -10.83
C LEU A 388 10.88 0.73 -11.04
N ALA A 389 10.09 0.71 -9.96
CA ALA A 389 8.65 0.94 -10.03
C ALA A 389 8.30 2.38 -10.46
N ALA A 390 8.99 3.38 -9.90
CA ALA A 390 8.82 4.78 -10.28
C ALA A 390 9.25 5.05 -11.73
N ALA A 391 10.36 4.45 -12.16
CA ALA A 391 10.81 4.48 -13.55
C ALA A 391 9.73 3.94 -14.49
N ALA A 392 9.18 2.76 -14.20
CA ALA A 392 8.15 2.15 -15.01
C ALA A 392 6.88 3.00 -15.13
N ALA A 393 6.42 3.60 -14.03
CA ALA A 393 5.21 4.43 -14.03
C ALA A 393 5.39 5.73 -14.83
N THR A 394 6.50 6.42 -14.62
CA THR A 394 6.79 7.70 -15.28
C THR A 394 7.08 7.54 -16.78
N ARG A 395 7.76 6.46 -17.17
CA ARG A 395 7.90 6.07 -18.58
C ARG A 395 6.57 5.73 -19.24
N GLY A 396 5.61 5.19 -18.47
CA GLY A 396 4.23 4.98 -18.91
C GLY A 396 3.47 6.29 -19.20
N LEU A 397 3.90 7.41 -18.61
CA LEU A 397 3.38 8.76 -18.88
C LEU A 397 4.18 9.54 -19.93
N GLY A 398 5.20 8.93 -20.54
CA GLY A 398 5.99 9.58 -21.60
C GLY A 398 7.21 10.37 -21.12
N VAL A 399 7.58 10.30 -19.84
CA VAL A 399 8.87 10.87 -19.35
C VAL A 399 10.02 10.27 -20.14
N THR A 400 10.96 11.09 -20.63
CA THR A 400 12.12 10.61 -21.41
C THR A 400 13.15 9.90 -20.53
N LEU A 401 14.02 9.07 -21.13
CA LEU A 401 15.12 8.43 -20.38
C LEU A 401 16.06 9.44 -19.72
N ALA A 402 16.26 10.62 -20.34
CA ALA A 402 17.08 11.69 -19.77
C ALA A 402 16.42 12.28 -18.52
N GLN A 403 15.16 12.71 -18.62
CA GLN A 403 14.40 13.23 -17.47
C GLN A 403 14.28 12.21 -16.34
N LEU A 404 14.08 10.93 -16.68
CA LEU A 404 14.04 9.86 -15.69
C LEU A 404 15.38 9.73 -14.96
N ARG A 405 16.49 9.74 -15.69
CA ARG A 405 17.84 9.67 -15.11
C ARG A 405 18.09 10.86 -14.18
N ASP A 406 17.75 12.08 -14.63
CA ASP A 406 17.95 13.30 -13.85
C ASP A 406 17.12 13.27 -12.56
N GLY A 407 15.85 12.88 -12.64
CA GLY A 407 15.00 12.75 -11.46
C GLY A 407 15.44 11.65 -10.49
N LEU A 408 15.90 10.50 -10.99
CA LEU A 408 16.45 9.44 -10.13
C LEU A 408 17.77 9.85 -9.45
N ALA A 409 18.60 10.64 -10.12
CA ALA A 409 19.87 11.12 -9.60
C ALA A 409 19.71 12.25 -8.56
N ASP A 410 18.72 13.13 -8.74
CA ASP A 410 18.48 14.25 -7.82
C ASP A 410 17.72 13.84 -6.54
N PHE A 411 16.92 12.77 -6.58
CA PHE A 411 16.07 12.42 -5.44
C PHE A 411 16.86 11.94 -4.20
N GLN A 412 16.98 12.83 -3.21
CA GLN A 412 17.59 12.53 -1.91
C GLN A 412 16.54 12.14 -0.85
N PRO A 413 16.81 11.16 0.03
CA PRO A 413 15.97 10.83 1.18
C PRO A 413 16.23 11.81 2.34
N THR A 414 15.97 13.09 2.12
CA THR A 414 16.09 14.13 3.15
C THR A 414 14.85 14.20 4.04
N SER A 415 14.96 14.87 5.18
CA SER A 415 13.87 15.06 6.14
C SER A 415 12.70 15.88 5.58
N ASP A 416 12.92 16.75 4.59
CA ASP A 416 11.87 17.52 3.92
C ASP A 416 11.23 16.76 2.76
N ARG A 417 12.03 16.04 1.96
CA ARG A 417 11.54 15.37 0.74
C ARG A 417 10.96 13.98 1.00
N SER A 418 11.55 13.21 1.91
CA SER A 418 11.12 11.85 2.26
C SER A 418 11.18 11.60 3.78
N PRO A 419 10.42 12.38 4.57
CA PRO A 419 10.44 12.32 6.03
C PRO A 419 10.07 10.93 6.59
N GLY A 420 10.94 10.37 7.42
CA GLY A 420 10.78 9.07 8.07
C GLY A 420 10.96 7.88 7.13
N ARG A 421 11.58 8.07 5.95
CA ARG A 421 11.82 7.01 4.95
C ARG A 421 13.31 6.86 4.71
N LEU A 422 13.94 6.00 5.52
CA LEU A 422 15.38 5.73 5.49
C LEU A 422 16.23 7.02 5.53
N ASN A 423 15.91 7.94 6.45
CA ASN A 423 16.73 9.14 6.64
C ASN A 423 17.97 8.79 7.48
N LEU A 424 19.15 9.17 6.98
CA LEU A 424 20.43 8.87 7.62
C LEU A 424 21.05 10.13 8.21
N PHE A 425 21.47 10.04 9.47
CA PHE A 425 22.14 11.12 10.19
C PHE A 425 23.46 10.64 10.77
N ARG A 426 24.45 11.54 10.80
CA ARG A 426 25.72 11.34 11.49
C ARG A 426 25.73 12.12 12.80
N VAL A 427 25.98 11.43 13.90
CA VAL A 427 26.11 12.01 15.25
C VAL A 427 27.47 11.56 15.82
N GLY A 428 28.49 12.40 15.66
CA GLY A 428 29.88 12.02 15.92
C GLY A 428 30.32 10.84 15.04
N SER A 429 30.82 9.77 15.65
CA SER A 429 31.19 8.51 14.97
C SER A 429 30.00 7.58 14.65
N ARG A 430 28.78 7.93 15.06
CA ARG A 430 27.58 7.08 14.96
C ARG A 430 26.76 7.43 13.73
N VAL A 431 26.09 6.43 13.17
CA VAL A 431 25.05 6.59 12.15
C VAL A 431 23.68 6.30 12.77
N VAL A 432 22.74 7.22 12.62
CA VAL A 432 21.35 7.05 13.04
C VAL A 432 20.49 6.92 11.78
N ILE A 433 19.69 5.86 11.71
CA ILE A 433 18.71 5.60 10.66
C ILE A 433 17.32 5.83 11.27
N VAL A 434 16.60 6.82 10.74
CA VAL A 434 15.21 7.09 11.12
C VAL A 434 14.31 6.56 10.02
N ASP A 435 13.43 5.61 10.35
CA ASP A 435 12.55 4.94 9.39
C ASP A 435 11.19 4.60 10.01
N PHE A 436 10.15 4.49 9.19
CA PHE A 436 8.77 4.18 9.59
C PHE A 436 8.44 2.67 9.51
N ALA A 437 9.45 1.80 9.51
CA ALA A 437 9.24 0.36 9.52
C ALA A 437 8.31 -0.06 10.69
N HIS A 438 7.18 -0.68 10.34
CA HIS A 438 6.10 -1.00 11.29
C HIS A 438 5.58 -2.44 11.18
N ASN A 439 6.19 -3.25 10.30
CA ASN A 439 5.90 -4.67 10.06
C ASN A 439 7.20 -5.45 9.82
N GLU A 440 7.13 -6.78 9.86
CA GLU A 440 8.29 -7.68 9.74
C GLU A 440 9.15 -7.43 8.49
N ALA A 441 8.51 -7.17 7.35
CA ALA A 441 9.21 -6.91 6.09
C ALA A 441 9.95 -5.57 6.13
N GLY A 442 9.34 -4.51 6.67
CA GLY A 442 9.97 -3.20 6.85
C GLY A 442 11.15 -3.27 7.82
N VAL A 443 10.97 -3.96 8.96
CA VAL A 443 12.04 -4.14 9.96
C VAL A 443 13.23 -4.91 9.39
N THR A 444 12.95 -5.96 8.61
CA THR A 444 14.00 -6.72 7.91
C THR A 444 14.76 -5.82 6.94
N ALA A 445 14.05 -5.02 6.14
CA ALA A 445 14.64 -4.17 5.12
C ALA A 445 15.53 -3.05 5.71
N VAL A 446 15.13 -2.42 6.81
CA VAL A 446 15.97 -1.38 7.47
C VAL A 446 17.17 -1.99 8.18
N LEU A 447 17.05 -3.20 8.75
CA LEU A 447 18.17 -3.90 9.37
C LEU A 447 19.18 -4.43 8.34
N ASP A 448 18.73 -4.83 7.14
CA ASP A 448 19.65 -5.16 6.03
C ASP A 448 20.56 -3.97 5.70
N VAL A 449 20.00 -2.76 5.68
CA VAL A 449 20.77 -1.52 5.46
C VAL A 449 21.70 -1.24 6.63
N ALA A 450 21.19 -1.34 7.86
CA ALA A 450 21.98 -1.09 9.06
C ALA A 450 23.20 -2.02 9.17
N GLU A 451 23.02 -3.31 8.89
CA GLU A 451 24.10 -4.30 8.86
C GLU A 451 25.10 -4.04 7.74
N GLY A 452 24.64 -3.63 6.56
CA GLY A 452 25.54 -3.26 5.46
C GLY A 452 26.40 -2.04 5.76
N ILE A 453 25.87 -1.05 6.46
CA ILE A 453 26.63 0.11 6.95
C ILE A 453 27.59 -0.32 8.07
N ALA A 454 27.10 -1.16 9.00
CA ALA A 454 27.88 -1.66 10.13
C ALA A 454 29.06 -2.56 9.74
N GLY A 455 28.98 -3.21 8.56
CA GLY A 455 29.92 -4.24 8.09
C GLY A 455 31.39 -3.82 8.00
N GLY A 456 31.72 -2.53 7.83
CA GLY A 456 33.08 -1.99 7.96
C GLY A 456 34.12 -2.46 6.91
N ALA A 457 34.98 -1.55 6.40
CA ALA A 457 36.06 -1.88 5.45
C ALA A 457 37.32 -2.45 6.12
N ALA A 458 37.34 -2.45 7.45
CA ALA A 458 38.55 -2.63 8.25
C ALA A 458 38.44 -3.76 9.29
N GLY A 459 37.55 -4.73 9.09
CA GLY A 459 37.49 -5.96 9.89
C GLY A 459 36.97 -5.83 11.32
N ARG A 460 36.32 -4.71 11.69
CA ARG A 460 35.55 -4.57 12.94
C ARG A 460 34.14 -4.08 12.64
N MET A 461 33.16 -4.94 12.88
CA MET A 461 31.74 -4.60 12.73
C MET A 461 31.32 -3.59 13.80
N ALA A 462 30.69 -2.50 13.39
CA ALA A 462 30.04 -1.58 14.33
C ALA A 462 28.79 -2.27 14.89
N PRO A 463 28.50 -2.21 16.21
CA PRO A 463 27.29 -2.81 16.73
C PRO A 463 26.05 -2.02 16.28
N VAL A 464 24.99 -2.75 15.96
CA VAL A 464 23.67 -2.26 15.61
C VAL A 464 22.77 -2.24 16.84
N THR A 465 22.14 -1.09 17.08
CA THR A 465 21.06 -0.93 18.08
C THR A 465 19.75 -0.73 17.36
N ALA A 466 18.73 -1.54 17.67
CA ALA A 466 17.38 -1.41 17.11
C ALA A 466 16.42 -0.89 18.18
N ILE A 467 15.92 0.33 17.98
CA ILE A 467 14.85 0.94 18.78
C ILE A 467 13.52 0.66 18.06
N ILE A 468 12.72 -0.24 18.63
CA ILE A 468 11.54 -0.82 17.99
C ILE A 468 10.25 -0.41 18.68
N GLY A 469 9.17 -0.30 17.92
CA GLY A 469 7.82 0.00 18.37
C GLY A 469 6.89 0.12 17.16
N THR A 470 5.59 -0.07 17.32
CA THR A 470 4.62 0.04 16.21
C THR A 470 3.21 0.31 16.76
N ALA A 471 2.25 0.56 15.87
CA ALA A 471 0.86 0.84 16.22
C ALA A 471 0.11 -0.39 16.78
N GLY A 472 -0.88 -0.14 17.63
CA GLY A 472 -1.62 -1.19 18.35
C GLY A 472 -2.63 -1.99 17.53
N ASP A 473 -2.96 -1.55 16.32
CA ASP A 473 -3.84 -2.26 15.38
C ASP A 473 -3.10 -3.36 14.58
N ARG A 474 -1.87 -3.72 15.00
CA ARG A 474 -1.10 -4.84 14.45
C ARG A 474 -1.45 -6.16 15.14
N PRO A 475 -1.55 -7.28 14.38
CA PRO A 475 -1.74 -8.60 14.96
C PRO A 475 -0.58 -8.99 15.88
N ASP A 476 -0.88 -9.81 16.91
CA ASP A 476 0.10 -10.27 17.90
C ASP A 476 1.34 -10.90 17.26
N ASP A 477 1.13 -11.73 16.23
CA ASP A 477 2.24 -12.40 15.57
C ASP A 477 3.15 -11.43 14.83
N THR A 478 2.63 -10.30 14.35
CA THR A 478 3.45 -9.21 13.77
C THR A 478 4.24 -8.49 14.85
N LEU A 479 3.63 -8.19 16.01
CA LEU A 479 4.34 -7.60 17.16
C LEU A 479 5.48 -8.51 17.64
N ARG A 480 5.20 -9.80 17.81
CA ARG A 480 6.20 -10.83 18.15
C ARG A 480 7.26 -10.96 17.05
N GLY A 481 6.86 -10.90 15.78
CA GLY A 481 7.74 -10.98 14.63
C GLY A 481 8.78 -9.86 14.62
N ILE A 482 8.34 -8.61 14.84
CA ILE A 482 9.22 -7.43 14.95
C ILE A 482 10.25 -7.63 16.08
N GLY A 483 9.79 -7.98 17.28
CA GLY A 483 10.69 -8.23 18.42
C GLY A 483 11.70 -9.34 18.15
N ARG A 484 11.26 -10.44 17.52
CA ARG A 484 12.11 -11.59 17.18
C ARG A 484 13.17 -11.24 16.15
N ILE A 485 12.82 -10.49 15.10
CA ILE A 485 13.76 -10.06 14.05
C ILE A 485 14.82 -9.15 14.66
N ALA A 486 14.41 -8.14 15.44
CA ALA A 486 15.34 -7.22 16.08
C ALA A 486 16.32 -7.96 17.01
N ALA A 487 15.82 -8.88 17.84
CA ALA A 487 16.63 -9.63 18.79
C ALA A 487 17.68 -10.54 18.13
N LYS A 488 17.35 -11.13 16.96
CA LYS A 488 18.27 -12.00 16.22
C LYS A 488 19.36 -11.26 15.46
N ARG A 489 19.12 -10.00 15.10
CA ARG A 489 19.94 -9.25 14.13
C ARG A 489 20.73 -8.09 14.76
N ALA A 490 20.15 -7.42 15.76
CA ALA A 490 20.80 -6.32 16.44
C ALA A 490 21.56 -6.77 17.70
N GLN A 491 22.73 -6.17 17.93
CA GLN A 491 23.52 -6.40 19.14
C GLN A 491 22.84 -5.79 20.37
N ARG A 492 21.93 -4.83 20.18
CA ARG A 492 21.09 -4.25 21.23
C ARG A 492 19.68 -3.98 20.72
N VAL A 493 18.70 -4.21 21.57
CA VAL A 493 17.29 -3.90 21.31
C VAL A 493 16.78 -2.99 22.43
N ALA A 494 16.04 -1.96 22.05
CA ALA A 494 15.28 -1.10 22.94
C ALA A 494 13.85 -1.00 22.42
N ILE A 495 12.88 -0.83 23.32
CA ILE A 495 11.48 -0.60 22.95
C ILE A 495 11.15 0.86 23.19
N LYS A 496 10.52 1.50 22.20
CA LYS A 496 9.83 2.77 22.39
C LYS A 496 8.33 2.53 22.41
N GLU A 497 7.62 3.37 23.15
CA GLU A 497 6.16 3.34 23.18
C GLU A 497 5.56 4.21 22.08
N THR A 498 4.33 3.88 21.70
CA THR A 498 3.60 4.49 20.58
C THR A 498 2.22 4.89 21.11
N LEU A 499 2.22 5.82 22.08
CA LEU A 499 1.07 6.13 22.92
C LEU A 499 -0.05 6.85 22.14
N LYS A 500 0.27 7.60 21.08
CA LYS A 500 -0.71 8.25 20.19
C LYS A 500 -1.38 7.23 19.24
N TYR A 501 -0.76 6.09 18.94
CA TYR A 501 -1.31 5.02 18.09
C TYR A 501 -1.57 3.70 18.81
N LEU A 502 -2.09 3.76 20.04
CA LEU A 502 -2.59 2.56 20.74
C LEU A 502 -3.75 1.86 20.02
N ARG A 503 -4.55 2.61 19.24
CA ARG A 503 -5.63 2.08 18.38
C ARG A 503 -6.58 1.09 19.09
N GLY A 504 -6.91 1.39 20.34
CA GLY A 504 -7.82 0.57 21.16
C GLY A 504 -7.16 -0.61 21.88
N ARG A 505 -5.84 -0.79 21.75
CA ARG A 505 -5.04 -1.80 22.46
C ARG A 505 -4.32 -1.17 23.65
N SER A 506 -4.12 -1.92 24.75
CA SER A 506 -3.37 -1.41 25.89
C SER A 506 -1.85 -1.39 25.60
N ARG A 507 -1.16 -0.45 26.25
CA ARG A 507 0.30 -0.33 26.23
C ARG A 507 0.97 -1.65 26.60
N GLU A 508 0.52 -2.25 27.71
CA GLU A 508 1.08 -3.47 28.28
C GLU A 508 0.94 -4.65 27.32
N SER A 509 -0.17 -4.70 26.57
CA SER A 509 -0.38 -5.73 25.55
C SER A 509 0.61 -5.58 24.39
N ILE A 510 0.80 -4.36 23.87
CA ILE A 510 1.72 -4.12 22.74
C ILE A 510 3.15 -4.46 23.15
N VAL A 511 3.62 -3.89 24.27
CA VAL A 511 4.97 -4.09 24.78
C VAL A 511 5.20 -5.56 25.15
N GLY A 512 4.22 -6.21 25.80
CA GLY A 512 4.28 -7.62 26.16
C GLY A 512 4.48 -8.53 24.95
N GLU A 513 3.77 -8.29 23.85
CA GLU A 513 3.93 -9.10 22.63
C GLU A 513 5.27 -8.87 21.93
N ILE A 514 5.76 -7.62 21.90
CA ILE A 514 7.09 -7.32 21.37
C ILE A 514 8.16 -8.02 22.21
N LEU A 515 8.07 -7.96 23.55
CA LEU A 515 9.00 -8.63 24.46
C LEU A 515 8.97 -10.16 24.31
N ALA A 516 7.78 -10.76 24.14
CA ALA A 516 7.66 -12.18 23.84
C ALA A 516 8.38 -12.54 22.53
N GLY A 517 8.27 -11.67 21.52
CA GLY A 517 9.06 -11.73 20.30
C GLY A 517 10.56 -11.72 20.56
N VAL A 518 11.05 -10.74 21.33
CA VAL A 518 12.46 -10.59 21.70
C VAL A 518 12.99 -11.84 22.43
N ALA A 519 12.23 -12.36 23.40
CA ALA A 519 12.55 -13.58 24.12
C ALA A 519 12.69 -14.79 23.16
N SER A 520 11.75 -14.95 22.23
CA SER A 520 11.82 -16.00 21.20
C SER A 520 12.99 -15.82 20.21
N GLY A 521 13.56 -14.62 20.14
CA GLY A 521 14.73 -14.29 19.35
C GLY A 521 16.07 -14.57 20.06
N GLY A 522 16.05 -15.00 21.32
CA GLY A 522 17.25 -15.39 22.08
C GLY A 522 17.81 -14.31 23.02
N ARG A 523 17.05 -13.25 23.32
CA ARG A 523 17.46 -12.20 24.27
C ARG A 523 16.50 -12.13 25.45
N ALA A 524 17.01 -12.02 26.68
CA ALA A 524 16.17 -11.93 27.86
C ALA A 524 15.37 -10.62 27.85
N ALA A 525 14.06 -10.71 28.11
CA ALA A 525 13.16 -9.55 28.15
C ALA A 525 13.60 -8.52 29.22
N ALA A 526 14.21 -8.97 30.32
CA ALA A 526 14.71 -8.13 31.39
C ALA A 526 15.86 -7.18 30.96
N ASP A 527 16.57 -7.50 29.88
CA ASP A 527 17.71 -6.71 29.38
C ASP A 527 17.28 -5.63 28.38
N VAL A 528 15.99 -5.56 28.05
CA VAL A 528 15.43 -4.67 27.03
C VAL A 528 14.86 -3.42 27.71
N PRO A 529 15.49 -2.24 27.58
CA PRO A 529 14.90 -1.02 28.11
C PRO A 529 13.63 -0.66 27.33
N ILE A 530 12.66 -0.09 28.05
CA ILE A 530 11.41 0.43 27.51
C ILE A 530 11.39 1.93 27.78
N TYR A 531 11.15 2.72 26.74
CA TYR A 531 11.11 4.16 26.79
C TYR A 531 9.70 4.66 26.45
N GLU A 532 9.28 5.74 27.12
CA GLU A 532 7.95 6.34 26.94
C GLU A 532 7.73 6.97 25.56
N SER A 533 8.81 7.34 24.87
CA SER A 533 8.77 8.04 23.60
C SER A 533 9.95 7.72 22.69
N GLU A 534 9.86 8.14 21.43
CA GLU A 534 10.89 7.93 20.40
C GLU A 534 12.12 8.81 20.69
N THR A 535 11.87 10.06 21.06
CA THR A 535 12.88 11.02 21.47
C THR A 535 13.62 10.59 22.75
N ALA A 536 12.90 10.07 23.76
CA ALA A 536 13.49 9.57 25.00
C ALA A 536 14.38 8.34 24.76
N ALA A 537 13.93 7.41 23.91
CA ALA A 537 14.71 6.25 23.49
C ALA A 537 15.99 6.66 22.76
N LEU A 538 15.88 7.55 21.75
CA LEU A 538 17.01 7.99 20.96
C LEU A 538 18.06 8.72 21.80
N ARG A 539 17.63 9.67 22.65
CA ARG A 539 18.53 10.42 23.54
C ARG A 539 19.29 9.47 24.47
N SER A 540 18.59 8.52 25.08
CA SER A 540 19.19 7.55 26.00
C SER A 540 20.19 6.64 25.30
N GLU A 541 19.84 6.07 24.15
CA GLU A 541 20.70 5.13 23.42
C GLU A 541 21.93 5.83 22.80
N LEU A 542 21.82 7.10 22.42
CA LEU A 542 22.96 7.91 21.98
C LEU A 542 23.93 8.25 23.13
N ALA A 543 23.39 8.55 24.32
CA ALA A 543 24.18 8.88 25.51
C ALA A 543 24.93 7.66 26.10
N ARG A 544 24.53 6.43 25.75
CA ARG A 544 25.18 5.20 26.25
C ARG A 544 26.59 5.01 25.69
N ASN A 545 27.58 5.16 26.57
CA ASN A 545 28.89 4.55 26.39
C ASN A 545 28.73 3.01 26.45
N GLY A 546 29.50 2.25 25.67
CA GLY A 546 29.30 0.78 25.60
C GLY A 546 29.44 0.06 26.92
N GLU A 547 28.93 -1.17 26.99
CA GLU A 547 29.32 -2.06 28.08
C GLU A 547 30.81 -2.38 27.96
N GLY A 548 31.57 -2.12 29.03
CA GLY A 548 33.04 -2.16 29.05
C GLY A 548 33.71 -0.80 28.83
N ALA A 549 35.05 -0.74 28.90
CA ALA A 549 35.88 0.46 28.75
C ALA A 549 35.88 1.06 27.32
N ALA A 550 34.73 1.07 26.65
CA ALA A 550 34.56 1.72 25.35
C ALA A 550 34.62 3.24 25.53
N LYS A 551 35.49 3.90 24.75
CA LYS A 551 35.63 5.35 24.76
C LYS A 551 34.29 6.02 24.43
N PRO A 552 34.00 7.20 25.01
CA PRO A 552 32.93 8.07 24.52
C PRO A 552 33.16 8.27 23.02
N ASP A 553 32.15 7.98 22.19
CA ASP A 553 32.23 8.04 20.71
C ASP A 553 32.82 6.80 19.99
N SER A 554 32.44 5.59 20.42
CA SER A 554 32.70 4.37 19.63
C SER A 554 31.70 4.25 18.45
N PRO A 555 32.14 3.86 17.23
CA PRO A 555 31.26 3.73 16.06
C PRO A 555 30.09 2.76 16.30
N ARG A 556 28.88 3.17 15.91
CA ARG A 556 27.63 2.37 16.01
C ARG A 556 26.65 2.74 14.91
N VAL A 557 25.74 1.81 14.61
CA VAL A 557 24.54 2.10 13.82
C VAL A 557 23.32 1.98 14.75
N ILE A 558 22.49 3.02 14.80
CA ILE A 558 21.25 3.04 15.56
C ILE A 558 20.09 3.14 14.58
N VAL A 559 19.16 2.19 14.64
CA VAL A 559 17.92 2.22 13.87
C VAL A 559 16.80 2.63 14.80
N LEU A 560 16.10 3.72 14.47
CA LEU A 560 14.91 4.18 15.17
C LEU A 560 13.69 3.99 14.27
N MET A 561 12.75 3.15 14.74
CA MET A 561 11.43 3.01 14.11
C MET A 561 10.53 4.16 14.58
N CYS A 562 10.47 5.23 13.82
CA CYS A 562 9.80 6.49 14.16
C CYS A 562 8.40 6.56 13.53
N HIS A 563 7.38 6.83 14.35
CA HIS A 563 5.96 6.77 14.00
C HIS A 563 5.17 7.99 14.49
N GLU A 564 5.53 8.59 15.63
CA GLU A 564 4.72 9.63 16.29
C GLU A 564 5.42 10.97 16.49
N GLU A 565 6.75 10.96 16.61
CA GLU A 565 7.55 12.12 17.03
C GLU A 565 8.61 12.45 15.98
N ARG A 566 8.27 12.30 14.70
CA ARG A 566 9.24 12.43 13.61
C ARG A 566 9.94 13.79 13.60
N ASP A 567 9.16 14.86 13.73
CA ASP A 567 9.69 16.22 13.65
C ASP A 567 10.51 16.53 14.91
N GLU A 568 10.07 16.04 16.07
CA GLU A 568 10.79 16.15 17.34
C GLU A 568 12.09 15.32 17.35
N VAL A 569 12.11 14.15 16.72
CA VAL A 569 13.30 13.33 16.51
C VAL A 569 14.31 14.04 15.63
N PHE A 570 13.87 14.70 14.55
CA PHE A 570 14.76 15.49 13.70
C PHE A 570 15.33 16.69 14.45
N ALA A 571 14.50 17.42 15.21
CA ALA A 571 14.95 18.52 16.06
C ALA A 571 15.94 18.05 17.14
N LEU A 572 15.71 16.89 17.76
CA LEU A 572 16.62 16.27 18.72
C LEU A 572 17.96 15.91 18.08
N LEU A 573 17.95 15.35 16.88
CA LEU A 573 19.19 15.03 16.18
C LEU A 573 20.01 16.29 15.92
N GLU A 574 19.38 17.38 15.50
CA GLU A 574 20.04 18.68 15.33
C GLU A 574 20.59 19.24 16.66
N GLU A 575 19.80 19.20 17.75
CA GLU A 575 20.21 19.58 19.12
C GLU A 575 21.48 18.83 19.56
N LEU A 576 21.58 17.55 19.21
CA LEU A 576 22.72 16.68 19.55
C LEU A 576 23.91 16.83 18.57
N GLY A 577 23.91 17.85 17.70
CA GLY A 577 24.96 18.07 16.70
C GLY A 577 24.95 17.05 15.56
N GLY A 578 23.83 16.36 15.39
CA GLY A 578 23.58 15.46 14.28
C GLY A 578 23.36 16.23 12.99
N ARG A 579 23.92 15.71 11.90
CA ARG A 579 23.69 16.25 10.55
C ARG A 579 23.16 15.15 9.63
N PRO A 580 22.31 15.48 8.64
CA PRO A 580 22.00 14.56 7.56
C PRO A 580 23.28 14.09 6.86
N ILE A 581 23.30 12.83 6.44
CA ILE A 581 24.37 12.28 5.61
C ILE A 581 24.04 12.61 4.15
N ASP A 582 24.95 13.30 3.47
CA ASP A 582 24.87 13.49 2.02
C ASP A 582 25.29 12.18 1.36
N ILE A 583 24.32 11.39 0.92
CA ILE A 583 24.59 10.07 0.35
C ILE A 583 25.44 10.20 -0.91
N SER A 584 25.20 11.20 -1.76
CA SER A 584 25.95 11.37 -3.00
C SER A 584 27.43 11.64 -2.74
N ALA A 585 27.74 12.42 -1.70
CA ALA A 585 29.12 12.73 -1.32
C ALA A 585 29.77 11.67 -0.41
N GLU A 586 29.00 11.03 0.47
CA GLU A 586 29.52 10.15 1.52
C GLU A 586 29.33 8.65 1.25
N LEU A 587 28.75 8.22 0.12
CA LEU A 587 28.45 6.81 -0.15
C LEU A 587 29.64 5.88 0.08
N THR A 588 30.83 6.26 -0.39
CA THR A 588 32.06 5.47 -0.29
C THR A 588 32.59 5.37 1.14
N SER A 589 32.38 6.41 1.96
CA SER A 589 32.77 6.38 3.38
C SER A 589 31.72 5.68 4.25
N LEU A 590 30.45 5.75 3.84
CA LEU A 590 29.30 5.13 4.49
C LEU A 590 29.26 3.62 4.25
N ILE A 591 29.60 3.18 3.05
CA ILE A 591 29.48 1.78 2.63
C ILE A 591 30.85 1.26 2.15
N PRO A 592 31.63 0.67 3.06
CA PRO A 592 32.92 0.03 2.84
C PRO A 592 33.15 -0.74 1.54
N ARG A 593 32.18 -1.55 1.09
CA ARG A 593 32.32 -2.40 -0.10
C ARG A 593 32.61 -1.60 -1.38
N PHE A 594 32.28 -0.31 -1.40
CA PHE A 594 32.57 0.60 -2.51
C PHE A 594 34.01 1.13 -2.52
N GLN A 595 34.72 1.08 -1.40
CA GLN A 595 36.12 1.51 -1.33
C GLN A 595 37.05 0.65 -2.21
N GLY A 596 36.68 -0.61 -2.46
CA GLY A 596 37.40 -1.51 -3.36
C GLY A 596 37.14 -1.28 -4.86
N ARG A 597 36.02 -0.65 -5.23
CA ARG A 597 35.66 -0.37 -6.64
C ARG A 597 36.45 0.78 -7.24
N GLN A 598 36.82 1.80 -6.46
CA GLN A 598 37.67 2.91 -6.94
C GLN A 598 39.08 2.48 -7.37
N ARG A 599 39.55 1.28 -6.98
CA ARG A 599 40.85 0.74 -7.43
C ARG A 599 40.81 0.06 -8.80
N ARG A 600 39.64 -0.03 -9.45
CA ARG A 600 39.46 -0.71 -10.75
C ARG A 600 38.83 0.16 -11.84
N ALA A 601 38.71 1.47 -11.62
CA ALA A 601 38.31 2.43 -12.65
C ALA A 601 39.54 2.98 -13.38
#